data_AF-A0A521M3M8-F1
#
_entry.id   AF-A0A521M3M8-F1
#
_cell.length_a   1.000
_cell.length_b   1.000
_cell.length_c   1.000
_cell.angle_alpha   90.00
_cell.angle_beta   90.00
_cell.angle_gamma   90.00
#
_symmetry.space_group_name_H-M   'P 1'
#
loop_
_entity.id
_entity.type
_entity.pdbx_description
1 polymer ?
#
loop_
_entity_poly.entity_id
_entity_poly.type
_entity_poly.pdbx_seq_one_letter_code
_entity_poly.pdbx_strand_id
1 'polypeptide(L)' 'NEAITFARMAEVAAELRDEDGADVLVMGCAGMARYRDRLQRHVGLPVVEPSQAAVSMAIGRARLGWSA' A
#
# COMPACT_ATOMS: atom_id res chain seq x y z
N ASN A 1 13.04 7.48 14.03
CA ASN A 1 13.61 6.12 14.17
C ASN A 1 12.81 5.19 13.25
N GLU A 2 13.42 4.65 12.19
CA GLU A 2 12.76 3.84 11.15
C GLU A 2 12.07 2.58 11.72
N ALA A 3 12.71 1.94 12.70
CA ALA A 3 12.17 0.75 13.34
C ALA A 3 10.82 1.01 14.04
N ILE A 4 10.69 2.16 14.72
CA ILE A 4 9.44 2.56 15.39
C ILE A 4 8.34 2.80 14.36
N THR A 5 8.67 3.48 13.25
CA THR A 5 7.71 3.73 12.17
C THR A 5 7.20 2.43 11.57
N PHE A 6 8.09 1.48 11.28
CA PHE A 6 7.66 0.19 10.74
C PHE A 6 6.85 -0.62 11.75
N ALA A 7 7.25 -0.64 13.03
CA ALA A 7 6.53 -1.38 14.06
C ALA A 7 5.06 -0.92 14.18
N ARG A 8 4.83 0.41 14.24
CA ARG A 8 3.45 0.94 14.31
C ARG A 8 2.65 0.64 13.02
N MET A 9 3.30 0.69 11.87
CA MET A 9 2.66 0.35 10.59
C MET A 9 2.24 -1.13 10.54
N ALA A 10 3.09 -2.03 11.00
CA ALA A 10 2.82 -3.46 11.06
C ALA A 10 1.69 -3.80 12.05
N GLU A 11 1.67 -3.14 13.21
CA GLU A 11 0.62 -3.29 14.21
C GLU A 11 -0.76 -2.90 13.63
N VAL A 12 -0.88 -1.71 13.04
CA VAL A 12 -2.15 -1.26 12.43
C VAL A 12 -2.55 -2.13 11.24
N ALA A 13 -1.58 -2.59 10.44
CA ALA A 13 -1.87 -3.51 9.34
C ALA A 13 -2.44 -4.85 9.81
N ALA A 14 -1.99 -5.37 10.96
CA ALA A 14 -2.53 -6.59 11.54
C ALA A 14 -3.93 -6.37 12.13
N GLU A 15 -4.17 -5.24 12.81
CA GLU A 15 -5.50 -4.86 13.32
C GLU A 15 -6.53 -4.79 12.17
N LEU A 16 -6.18 -4.09 11.08
CA LEU A 16 -7.02 -4.00 9.88
C LEU A 16 -7.33 -5.39 9.28
N ARG A 17 -6.37 -6.33 9.30
CA ARG A 17 -6.57 -7.69 8.79
C ARG A 17 -7.47 -8.51 9.70
N ASP A 18 -7.13 -8.55 10.98
CA ASP A 18 -7.66 -9.53 11.93
C ASP A 18 -9.00 -9.07 12.54
N GLU A 19 -9.16 -7.76 12.75
CA GLU A 19 -10.35 -7.18 13.41
C GLU A 19 -11.34 -6.60 12.39
N ASP A 20 -10.84 -5.85 11.41
CA ASP A 20 -11.70 -5.22 10.39
C ASP A 20 -11.94 -6.13 9.16
N GLY A 21 -11.24 -7.27 9.07
CA GLY A 21 -11.39 -8.23 7.99
C GLY A 21 -10.89 -7.72 6.64
N ALA A 22 -9.87 -6.86 6.62
CA ALA A 22 -9.31 -6.34 5.39
C ALA A 22 -8.60 -7.44 4.57
N ASP A 23 -8.96 -7.57 3.29
CA ASP A 23 -8.28 -8.47 2.35
C ASP A 23 -7.10 -7.79 1.63
N VAL A 24 -7.05 -6.46 1.64
CA VAL A 24 -6.04 -5.63 0.96
C VAL A 24 -5.77 -4.38 1.78
N LEU A 25 -4.51 -3.93 1.80
CA LEU A 25 -4.10 -2.69 2.47
C LEU A 25 -3.72 -1.61 1.44
N VAL A 26 -4.12 -0.38 1.68
CA VAL A 26 -3.70 0.80 0.90
C VAL A 26 -2.85 1.70 1.79
N MET A 27 -1.63 2.04 1.36
CA MET A 27 -0.79 2.94 2.14
C MET A 27 -1.30 4.38 2.09
N GLY A 28 -1.35 5.04 3.24
CA GLY A 28 -1.89 6.39 3.38
C GLY A 28 -0.97 7.53 2.94
N CYS A 29 0.30 7.26 2.61
CA CYS A 29 1.24 8.31 2.20
C CYS A 29 2.35 7.77 1.28
N ALA A 30 2.68 8.53 0.23
CA ALA A 30 3.78 8.21 -0.69
C ALA A 30 5.15 8.08 0.03
N GLY A 31 5.35 8.80 1.14
CA GLY A 31 6.55 8.69 1.97
C GLY A 31 6.75 7.31 2.60
N MET A 32 5.74 6.44 2.57
CA MET A 32 5.79 5.08 3.10
C MET A 32 6.22 4.04 2.04
N ALA A 33 6.41 4.44 0.78
CA ALA A 33 6.65 3.53 -0.34
C ALA A 33 7.76 2.50 -0.09
N ARG A 34 8.85 2.91 0.58
CA ARG A 34 9.98 2.00 0.92
C ARG A 34 9.62 0.83 1.83
N TYR A 35 8.51 0.91 2.55
CA TYR A 35 8.06 -0.14 3.47
C TYR A 35 7.12 -1.16 2.81
N ARG A 36 6.62 -0.89 1.59
CA ARG A 36 5.59 -1.69 0.92
C ARG A 36 5.86 -3.19 0.98
N ASP A 37 6.98 -3.62 0.43
CA ASP A 37 7.29 -5.05 0.26
C ASP A 37 7.61 -5.73 1.60
N ARG A 38 8.12 -4.96 2.57
CA ARG A 38 8.35 -5.45 3.94
C ARG A 38 7.02 -5.63 4.67
N LEU A 39 6.12 -4.67 4.56
CA LEU A 39 4.79 -4.72 5.18
C LEU A 39 3.95 -5.86 4.58
N GLN A 40 3.89 -5.95 3.24
CA GLN A 40 3.16 -7.01 2.53
C GLN A 40 3.61 -8.41 2.99
N ARG A 41 4.92 -8.66 3.05
CA ARG A 41 5.45 -9.94 3.54
C ARG A 41 5.14 -10.20 5.01
N HIS A 42 5.12 -9.15 5.83
CA HIS A 42 4.89 -9.28 7.26
C HIS A 42 3.42 -9.59 7.58
N VAL A 43 2.48 -8.86 6.97
CA VAL A 43 1.04 -9.01 7.22
C VAL A 43 0.38 -10.10 6.36
N GLY A 44 1.03 -10.53 5.27
CA GLY A 44 0.50 -11.57 4.39
C GLY A 44 -0.66 -11.13 3.50
N LEU A 45 -0.97 -9.83 3.45
CA LEU A 45 -1.98 -9.25 2.56
C LEU A 45 -1.33 -8.43 1.44
N PRO A 46 -1.95 -8.34 0.25
CA PRO A 46 -1.53 -7.40 -0.78
C PRO A 46 -1.50 -5.95 -0.26
N VAL A 47 -0.43 -5.22 -0.60
CA VAL A 47 -0.28 -3.79 -0.25
C VAL A 47 -0.20 -2.93 -1.50
N VAL A 48 -1.12 -1.97 -1.62
CA VAL A 48 -1.17 -0.96 -2.68
C VAL A 48 -0.42 0.29 -2.23
N GLU A 49 0.61 0.67 -2.99
CA GLU A 49 1.27 1.98 -2.83
C GLU A 49 0.60 3.00 -3.76
N PRO A 50 0.12 4.14 -3.23
CA PRO A 50 -0.72 5.05 -3.99
C PRO A 50 -0.02 5.66 -5.22
N SER A 51 1.28 5.94 -5.14
CA SER A 51 2.03 6.57 -6.24
C SER A 51 2.22 5.62 -7.42
N GLN A 52 2.64 4.37 -7.15
CA GLN A 52 2.77 3.29 -8.14
C GLN A 52 1.41 2.97 -8.78
N ALA A 53 0.34 2.90 -7.98
CA ALA A 53 -1.01 2.70 -8.49
C ALA A 53 -1.44 3.84 -9.42
N ALA A 54 -1.24 5.09 -9.00
CA ALA A 54 -1.58 6.27 -9.79
C ALA A 54 -0.82 6.32 -11.12
N VAL A 55 0.49 6.10 -11.11
CA VAL A 55 1.32 6.09 -12.33
C VAL A 55 0.91 4.96 -13.28
N SER A 56 0.63 3.75 -12.74
CA SER A 56 0.16 2.63 -13.56
C SER A 56 -1.17 2.95 -14.26
N MET A 57 -2.12 3.57 -13.54
CA MET A 57 -3.37 4.03 -14.12
C MET A 57 -3.16 5.12 -15.18
N ALA A 58 -2.28 6.10 -14.92
CA ALA A 58 -1.99 7.16 -15.88
C ALA A 58 -1.39 6.61 -17.18
N ILE A 59 -0.45 5.66 -17.09
CA ILE A 59 0.12 4.97 -18.26
C ILE A 59 -0.98 4.23 -19.03
N GLY A 60 -1.83 3.47 -18.35
CA GLY A 60 -2.93 2.74 -18.99
C GLY A 60 -3.87 3.68 -19.74
N ARG A 61 -4.28 4.79 -19.11
CA ARG A 61 -5.13 5.80 -19.73
C ARG A 61 -4.50 6.43 -20.97
N ALA A 62 -3.23 6.82 -20.88
CA ALA A 62 -2.50 7.40 -22.01
C ALA A 62 -2.37 6.41 -23.19
N ARG A 63 -2.12 5.13 -22.91
CA ARG A 63 -1.92 4.09 -23.94
C ARG A 63 -3.21 3.66 -24.62
N LEU A 64 -4.32 3.67 -23.89
CA LEU A 64 -5.63 3.25 -24.41
C LEU A 64 -6.44 4.40 -25.04
N GLY A 65 -5.89 5.63 -25.04
CA GLY A 65 -6.63 6.80 -25.51
C GLY A 65 -7.85 7.11 -24.64
N TRP A 66 -7.80 6.75 -23.34
CA TRP A 66 -8.91 6.98 -22.42
C TRP A 66 -8.92 8.45 -21.98
N SER A 67 -9.58 9.30 -22.77
CA SER A 67 -9.92 10.66 -22.38
C SER A 67 -11.12 10.66 -21.43
N ALA A 68 -11.03 11.41 -20.34
CA ALA A 68 -12.16 11.69 -19.47
C ALA A 68 -13.20 12.57 -20.19
#